data_AF-A0A0G4J029-F1
#
_entry.id   AF-A0A0G4J029-F1
#
_cell.length_a   1.000
_cell.length_b   1.000
_cell.length_c   1.000
_cell.angle_alpha   90.00
_cell.angle_beta   90.00
_cell.angle_gamma   90.00
#
_symmetry.space_group_name_H-M   'P 1'
#
loop_
_entity.id
_entity.type
_entity.pdbx_description
1 polymer ?
#
loop_
_entity_poly.entity_id
_entity_poly.type
_entity_poly.pdbx_seq_one_letter_code
_entity_poly.pdbx_strand_id
1 'polypeptide(L)'
;MRDGQTAQIHELRKARLDEASRADAIRSDLTDQIRDLDRKLSEQRLTNGQLRAELDDVRADNDKVTASRAALELQHIQDVKQLQSQIGILSAQLDMAAARTSAANDARDQALAQLRDVELDCRRLRLQVLEQERCLAEERTAHDRERVEAKARYDQDRVQLEGGRAHLERQVENHLARIAQLERSAQDAVAQHEERTRTLEASCKDEVDAAQTALQALQGRVRDLEAALAKAQDQAALSDERLQAEASLARVRAECDAATNAQRVLQAQVDERNVAVKAAQAACRQTEGDLKAANEAVARWQQKATSLEVDGARESAEWSAERTLLVGQVQDLDQRYRQAALKVKDLEAEAAQSQAALEATIRSLKKDRLKQKQTTKELRERLADVIRELAAVKQGASEGDPMPSIKELLEQQSESDAQIKDLMARIPI
;
A
#
# COMPACT_ATOMS: atom_id res chain seq x y z
N MET A 1 139.21 131.94 -9.17
CA MET A 1 139.09 130.51 -9.52
C MET A 1 138.60 129.72 -8.30
N ARG A 2 137.29 129.36 -8.26
CA ARG A 2 136.68 128.17 -7.61
C ARG A 2 135.15 128.26 -7.43
N ASP A 3 134.47 129.21 -8.08
CA ASP A 3 133.01 129.23 -8.26
C ASP A 3 132.45 128.07 -9.12
N GLY A 4 133.30 127.11 -9.52
CA GLY A 4 132.91 125.91 -10.26
C GLY A 4 132.71 124.64 -9.42
N GLN A 5 133.05 124.64 -8.12
CA GLN A 5 132.93 123.44 -7.26
C GLN A 5 131.59 123.37 -6.49
N THR A 6 130.85 124.47 -6.36
CA THR A 6 129.55 124.52 -5.68
C THR A 6 128.38 124.06 -6.56
N ALA A 7 128.48 124.18 -7.89
CA ALA A 7 127.42 123.75 -8.82
C ALA A 7 127.32 122.22 -8.96
N GLN A 8 128.44 121.48 -8.96
CA GLN A 8 128.46 120.02 -9.09
C GLN A 8 127.92 119.27 -7.86
N ILE A 9 128.04 119.85 -6.65
CA ILE A 9 127.51 119.24 -5.42
C ILE A 9 125.98 119.34 -5.36
N HIS A 10 125.39 120.38 -5.94
CA HIS A 10 123.95 120.58 -5.94
C HIS A 10 123.21 119.62 -6.89
N GLU A 11 123.78 119.32 -8.06
CA GLU A 11 123.19 118.34 -8.99
C GLU A 11 123.24 116.91 -8.45
N LEU A 12 124.35 116.51 -7.81
CA LEU A 12 124.48 115.18 -7.19
C LEU A 12 123.53 114.99 -5.99
N ARG A 13 123.23 116.06 -5.23
CA ARG A 13 122.22 116.01 -4.16
C ARG A 13 120.80 115.88 -4.71
N LYS A 14 120.49 116.54 -5.82
CA LYS A 14 119.16 116.46 -6.45
C LYS A 14 118.89 115.06 -7.03
N ALA A 15 119.86 114.48 -7.73
CA ALA A 15 119.74 113.13 -8.28
C ALA A 15 119.53 112.05 -7.19
N ARG A 16 120.23 112.15 -6.04
CA ARG A 16 120.02 111.23 -4.91
C ARG A 16 118.67 111.38 -4.22
N LEU A 17 118.13 112.60 -4.16
CA LEU A 17 116.80 112.86 -3.60
C LEU A 17 115.68 112.32 -4.50
N ASP A 18 115.84 112.46 -5.83
CA ASP A 18 114.88 111.93 -6.79
C ASP A 18 114.90 110.38 -6.82
N GLU A 19 116.06 109.76 -6.63
CA GLU A 19 116.20 108.31 -6.56
C GLU A 19 115.67 107.71 -5.24
N ALA A 20 115.89 108.41 -4.12
CA ALA A 20 115.27 108.04 -2.83
C ALA A 20 113.74 108.17 -2.87
N SER A 21 113.22 109.21 -3.50
CA SER A 21 111.77 109.42 -3.65
C SER A 21 111.11 108.36 -4.54
N ARG A 22 111.79 107.91 -5.60
CA ARG A 22 111.32 106.78 -6.43
C ARG A 22 111.36 105.45 -5.68
N ALA A 23 112.42 105.20 -4.91
CA ALA A 23 112.53 103.99 -4.10
C ALA A 23 111.45 103.93 -3.01
N ASP A 24 111.11 105.07 -2.40
CA ASP A 24 110.04 105.15 -1.40
C ASP A 24 108.64 105.02 -2.03
N ALA A 25 108.42 105.55 -3.24
CA ALA A 25 107.17 105.35 -3.97
C ALA A 25 106.96 103.87 -4.35
N ILE A 26 107.99 103.19 -4.85
CA ILE A 26 107.93 101.75 -5.17
C ILE A 26 107.70 100.92 -3.90
N ARG A 27 108.34 101.30 -2.78
CA ARG A 27 108.18 100.61 -1.50
C ARG A 27 106.77 100.79 -0.94
N SER A 28 106.18 101.97 -1.10
CA SER A 28 104.78 102.24 -0.74
C SER A 28 103.82 101.37 -1.56
N ASP A 29 103.96 101.37 -2.90
CA ASP A 29 103.12 100.56 -3.79
C ASP A 29 103.22 99.06 -3.49
N LEU A 30 104.42 98.53 -3.24
CA LEU A 30 104.59 97.12 -2.87
C LEU A 30 104.00 96.81 -1.50
N THR A 31 104.08 97.73 -0.53
CA THR A 31 103.49 97.54 0.79
C THR A 31 101.97 97.54 0.71
N ASP A 32 101.39 98.40 -0.14
CA ASP A 32 99.95 98.44 -0.37
C ASP A 32 99.47 97.22 -1.15
N GLN A 33 100.24 96.71 -2.13
CA GLN A 33 99.96 95.43 -2.80
C GLN A 33 100.02 94.23 -1.84
N ILE A 34 100.98 94.19 -0.90
CA ILE A 34 101.06 93.14 0.12
C ILE A 34 99.83 93.20 1.04
N ARG A 35 99.41 94.39 1.48
CA ARG A 35 98.19 94.55 2.29
C ARG A 35 96.93 94.11 1.54
N ASP A 36 96.83 94.43 0.26
CA ASP A 36 95.70 94.03 -0.58
C ASP A 36 95.66 92.50 -0.80
N LEU A 37 96.83 91.87 -0.98
CA LEU A 37 96.94 90.41 -1.05
C LEU A 37 96.60 89.74 0.28
N ASP A 38 97.09 90.25 1.41
CA ASP A 38 96.75 89.74 2.74
C ASP A 38 95.26 89.87 3.07
N ARG A 39 94.64 90.98 2.62
CA ARG A 39 93.19 91.18 2.73
C ARG A 39 92.43 90.16 1.89
N LYS A 40 92.78 90.00 0.61
CA LYS A 40 92.16 89.00 -0.28
C LYS A 40 92.35 87.57 0.22
N LEU A 41 93.50 87.26 0.80
CA LEU A 41 93.82 85.94 1.34
C LEU A 41 93.05 85.66 2.63
N SER A 42 92.83 86.69 3.45
CA SER A 42 91.96 86.62 4.64
C SER A 42 90.48 86.48 4.27
N GLU A 43 90.01 87.21 3.25
CA GLU A 43 88.65 87.06 2.67
C GLU A 43 88.44 85.66 2.08
N GLN A 44 89.43 85.11 1.37
CA GLN A 44 89.43 83.72 0.89
C GLN A 44 89.43 82.68 2.01
N ARG A 45 90.17 82.91 3.10
CA ARG A 45 90.15 82.01 4.27
C ARG A 45 88.80 82.02 4.97
N LEU A 46 88.17 83.20 5.09
CA LEU A 46 86.84 83.35 5.66
C LEU A 46 85.78 82.65 4.81
N THR A 47 85.80 82.84 3.49
CA THR A 47 84.89 82.15 2.56
C THR A 47 85.14 80.64 2.53
N ASN A 48 86.39 80.17 2.55
CA ASN A 48 86.67 78.73 2.69
C ASN A 48 86.16 78.17 4.03
N GLY A 49 86.27 78.93 5.11
CA GLY A 49 85.71 78.55 6.41
C GLY A 49 84.19 78.40 6.37
N GLN A 50 83.49 79.33 5.72
CA GLN A 50 82.04 79.28 5.52
C GLN A 50 81.61 78.12 4.62
N LEU A 51 82.28 77.92 3.49
CA LEU A 51 82.01 76.80 2.57
C LEU A 51 82.24 75.44 3.24
N ARG A 52 83.24 75.31 4.12
CA ARG A 52 83.45 74.07 4.89
C ARG A 52 82.33 73.81 5.88
N ALA A 53 81.88 74.85 6.60
CA ALA A 53 80.75 74.72 7.53
C ALA A 53 79.46 74.33 6.79
N GLU A 54 79.16 74.96 5.65
CA GLU A 54 78.02 74.60 4.79
C GLU A 54 78.14 73.16 4.27
N LEU A 55 79.34 72.70 3.91
CA LEU A 55 79.56 71.34 3.43
C LEU A 55 79.39 70.30 4.55
N ASP A 56 79.81 70.62 5.78
CA ASP A 56 79.56 69.78 6.95
C ASP A 56 78.08 69.73 7.35
N ASP A 57 77.34 70.84 7.24
CA ASP A 57 75.89 70.88 7.43
C ASP A 57 75.15 70.03 6.38
N VAL A 58 75.54 70.14 5.10
CA VAL A 58 74.99 69.32 4.01
C VAL A 58 75.30 67.84 4.22
N ARG A 59 76.49 67.49 4.72
CA ARG A 59 76.83 66.10 5.09
C ARG A 59 75.96 65.58 6.23
N ALA A 60 75.78 66.36 7.29
CA ALA A 60 74.94 65.97 8.41
C ALA A 60 73.47 65.78 8.00
N ASP A 61 72.95 66.62 7.10
CA ASP A 61 71.60 66.45 6.56
C ASP A 61 71.50 65.27 5.60
N ASN A 62 72.51 64.99 4.79
CA ASN A 62 72.58 63.78 3.97
C ASN A 62 72.60 62.50 4.83
N ASP A 63 73.36 62.49 5.92
CA ASP A 63 73.39 61.37 6.86
C ASP A 63 72.01 61.13 7.51
N LYS A 64 71.30 62.19 7.90
CA LYS A 64 69.92 62.09 8.42
C LYS A 64 68.95 61.56 7.37
N VAL A 65 69.05 62.03 6.13
CA VAL A 65 68.22 61.56 5.00
C VAL A 65 68.50 60.09 4.73
N THR A 66 69.77 59.68 4.72
CA THR A 66 70.19 58.30 4.51
C THR A 66 69.70 57.37 5.64
N ALA A 67 69.80 57.80 6.89
CA ALA A 67 69.29 57.04 8.04
C ALA A 67 67.75 56.91 8.02
N SER A 68 67.05 58.01 7.70
CA SER A 68 65.58 58.02 7.58
C SER A 68 65.12 57.12 6.43
N ARG A 69 65.85 57.13 5.32
CA ARG A 69 65.62 56.25 4.17
C ARG A 69 65.82 54.78 4.54
N ALA A 70 66.93 54.43 5.20
CA ALA A 70 67.19 53.05 5.62
C ALA A 70 66.12 52.53 6.60
N ALA A 71 65.63 53.39 7.51
CA ALA A 71 64.54 53.05 8.41
C ALA A 71 63.22 52.80 7.66
N LEU A 72 62.88 53.65 6.68
CA LEU A 72 61.71 53.46 5.80
C LEU A 72 61.83 52.19 4.96
N GLU A 73 63.01 51.88 4.42
CA GLU A 73 63.26 50.65 3.66
C GLU A 73 63.07 49.39 4.53
N LEU A 74 63.57 49.40 5.77
CA LEU A 74 63.35 48.31 6.72
C LEU A 74 61.87 48.16 7.07
N GLN A 75 61.15 49.28 7.25
CA GLN A 75 59.71 49.28 7.49
C GLN A 75 58.94 48.69 6.30
N HIS A 76 59.24 49.12 5.07
CA HIS A 76 58.64 48.55 3.85
C HIS A 76 58.88 47.04 3.72
N ILE A 77 60.10 46.56 4.02
CA ILE A 77 60.41 45.12 4.01
C ILE A 77 59.57 44.37 5.05
N GLN A 78 59.37 44.95 6.24
CA GLN A 78 58.53 44.36 7.28
C GLN A 78 57.06 44.32 6.86
N ASP A 79 56.52 45.41 6.32
CA ASP A 79 55.13 45.51 5.87
C ASP A 79 54.85 44.53 4.71
N VAL A 80 55.76 44.42 3.74
CA VAL A 80 55.65 43.43 2.65
C VAL A 80 55.62 42.00 3.20
N LYS A 81 56.48 41.66 4.17
CA LYS A 81 56.49 40.32 4.79
C LYS A 81 55.20 40.04 5.55
N GLN A 82 54.68 41.02 6.29
CA GLN A 82 53.41 40.89 7.02
C GLN A 82 52.24 40.67 6.06
N LEU A 83 52.11 41.49 5.01
CA LEU A 83 51.05 41.37 4.01
C LEU A 83 51.16 40.04 3.23
N GLN A 84 52.37 39.59 2.88
CA GLN A 84 52.58 38.26 2.27
C GLN A 84 52.14 37.11 3.20
N SER A 85 52.42 37.21 4.50
CA SER A 85 51.96 36.23 5.48
C SER A 85 50.42 36.21 5.58
N GLN A 86 49.79 37.39 5.61
CA GLN A 86 48.33 37.51 5.62
C GLN A 86 47.68 36.93 4.36
N ILE A 87 48.26 37.17 3.17
CA ILE A 87 47.82 36.54 1.91
C ILE A 87 47.88 35.02 2.02
N GLY A 88 48.95 34.47 2.59
CA GLY A 88 49.09 33.01 2.80
C GLY A 88 48.01 32.44 3.71
N ILE A 89 47.73 33.11 4.83
CA ILE A 89 46.68 32.71 5.79
C ILE A 89 45.29 32.77 5.14
N LEU A 90 44.96 33.88 4.46
CA LEU A 90 43.66 34.07 3.81
C LEU A 90 43.45 33.07 2.64
N SER A 91 44.50 32.76 1.88
CA SER A 91 44.45 31.75 0.83
C SER A 91 44.16 30.35 1.39
N ALA A 92 44.86 29.96 2.46
CA ALA A 92 44.59 28.69 3.15
C ALA A 92 43.16 28.63 3.72
N GLN A 93 42.64 29.74 4.26
CA GLN A 93 41.26 29.83 4.72
C GLN A 93 40.24 29.68 3.58
N LEU A 94 40.53 30.22 2.40
CA LEU A 94 39.71 30.05 1.20
C LEU A 94 39.72 28.60 0.70
N ASP A 95 40.87 27.93 0.70
CA ASP A 95 40.98 26.52 0.33
C ASP A 95 40.17 25.63 1.28
N MET A 96 40.26 25.87 2.59
CA MET A 96 39.43 25.19 3.58
C MET A 96 37.93 25.49 3.43
N ALA A 97 37.57 26.72 3.03
CA ALA A 97 36.17 27.08 2.75
C ALA A 97 35.65 26.37 1.48
N ALA A 98 36.49 26.25 0.45
CA ALA A 98 36.18 25.53 -0.79
C ALA A 98 35.98 24.03 -0.52
N ALA A 99 36.88 23.40 0.24
CA ALA A 99 36.76 21.99 0.63
C ALA A 99 35.47 21.71 1.43
N ARG A 100 35.15 22.57 2.41
CA ARG A 100 33.89 22.49 3.19
C ARG A 100 32.64 22.67 2.31
N THR A 101 32.72 23.53 1.30
CA THR A 101 31.61 23.74 0.35
C THR A 101 31.43 22.54 -0.57
N SER A 102 32.51 21.91 -1.02
CA SER A 102 32.46 20.68 -1.83
C SER A 102 31.79 19.55 -1.05
N ALA A 103 32.28 19.25 0.16
CA ALA A 103 31.71 18.20 1.00
C ALA A 103 30.22 18.43 1.33
N ALA A 104 29.82 19.68 1.55
CA ALA A 104 28.41 20.02 1.76
C ALA A 104 27.54 19.83 0.51
N ASN A 105 28.09 20.06 -0.70
CA ASN A 105 27.38 19.77 -1.94
C ASN A 105 27.24 18.26 -2.15
N ASP A 106 28.28 17.47 -1.88
CA ASP A 106 28.24 16.01 -1.98
C ASP A 106 27.18 15.42 -1.02
N ALA A 107 27.15 15.89 0.24
CA ALA A 107 26.13 15.49 1.21
C ALA A 107 24.71 15.89 0.78
N ARG A 108 24.54 17.07 0.17
CA ARG A 108 23.24 17.51 -0.37
C ARG A 108 22.81 16.63 -1.55
N ASP A 109 23.72 16.32 -2.45
CA ASP A 109 23.41 15.53 -3.65
C ASP A 109 23.10 14.08 -3.27
N GLN A 110 23.76 13.53 -2.24
CA GLN A 110 23.40 12.25 -1.62
C GLN A 110 22.01 12.29 -0.98
N ALA A 111 21.68 13.32 -0.20
CA ALA A 111 20.36 13.46 0.41
C ALA A 111 19.24 13.61 -0.64
N LEU A 112 19.51 14.30 -1.76
CA LEU A 112 18.57 14.41 -2.88
C LEU A 112 18.39 13.08 -3.63
N ALA A 113 19.44 12.27 -3.77
CA ALA A 113 19.33 10.93 -4.32
C ALA A 113 18.47 10.03 -3.41
N GLN A 114 18.75 10.01 -2.11
CA GLN A 114 17.95 9.28 -1.12
C GLN A 114 16.48 9.70 -1.13
N LEU A 115 16.19 11.01 -1.25
CA LEU A 115 14.81 11.50 -1.34
C LEU A 115 14.09 10.97 -2.58
N ARG A 116 14.77 10.91 -3.73
CA ARG A 116 14.19 10.35 -4.96
C ARG A 116 13.92 8.85 -4.83
N ASP A 117 14.83 8.11 -4.20
CA ASP A 117 14.64 6.68 -3.96
C ASP A 117 13.43 6.44 -3.05
N VAL A 118 13.32 7.21 -1.95
CA VAL A 118 12.15 7.17 -1.06
C VAL A 118 10.86 7.53 -1.81
N GLU A 119 10.86 8.56 -2.67
CA GLU A 119 9.69 8.92 -3.49
C GLU A 119 9.28 7.80 -4.45
N LEU A 120 10.25 7.12 -5.07
CA LEU A 120 10.00 5.98 -5.96
C LEU A 120 9.44 4.79 -5.18
N ASP A 121 10.00 4.49 -4.01
CA ASP A 121 9.52 3.42 -3.16
C ASP A 121 8.13 3.72 -2.60
N CYS A 122 7.82 4.96 -2.23
CA CYS A 122 6.47 5.40 -1.88
C CYS A 122 5.48 5.18 -3.02
N ARG A 123 5.87 5.49 -4.26
CA ARG A 123 5.02 5.25 -5.45
C ARG A 123 4.79 3.76 -5.69
N ARG A 124 5.85 2.95 -5.59
CA ARG A 124 5.75 1.48 -5.71
C ARG A 124 4.84 0.90 -4.65
N LEU A 125 5.02 1.32 -3.40
CA LEU A 125 4.19 0.90 -2.29
C LEU A 125 2.73 1.26 -2.51
N ARG A 126 2.42 2.51 -2.91
CA ARG A 126 1.03 2.91 -3.23
C ARG A 126 0.41 2.08 -4.34
N LEU A 127 1.18 1.73 -5.38
CA LEU A 127 0.68 0.85 -6.44
C LEU A 127 0.42 -0.57 -5.91
N GLN A 128 1.33 -1.13 -5.11
CA GLN A 128 1.13 -2.45 -4.48
C GLN A 128 -0.10 -2.46 -3.58
N VAL A 129 -0.32 -1.39 -2.82
CA VAL A 129 -1.50 -1.18 -1.97
C VAL A 129 -2.78 -1.20 -2.80
N LEU A 130 -2.83 -0.39 -3.86
CA LEU A 130 -4.00 -0.32 -4.75
C LEU A 130 -4.29 -1.66 -5.44
N GLU A 131 -3.24 -2.38 -5.83
CA GLU A 131 -3.37 -3.72 -6.42
C GLU A 131 -3.90 -4.74 -5.40
N GLN A 132 -3.40 -4.71 -4.16
CA GLN A 132 -3.92 -5.55 -3.07
C GLN A 132 -5.38 -5.22 -2.73
N GLU A 133 -5.75 -3.94 -2.66
CA GLU A 133 -7.14 -3.51 -2.44
C GLU A 133 -8.05 -4.00 -3.57
N ARG A 134 -7.59 -3.93 -4.82
CA ARG A 134 -8.34 -4.42 -5.99
C ARG A 134 -8.55 -5.94 -5.92
N CYS A 135 -7.49 -6.70 -5.68
CA CYS A 135 -7.58 -8.16 -5.57
C CYS A 135 -8.53 -8.59 -4.44
N LEU A 136 -8.44 -7.96 -3.26
CA LEU A 136 -9.34 -8.24 -2.14
C LEU A 136 -10.79 -7.86 -2.43
N ALA A 137 -11.02 -6.76 -3.16
CA ALA A 137 -12.36 -6.37 -3.60
C ALA A 137 -12.94 -7.38 -4.60
N GLU A 138 -12.14 -7.84 -5.56
CA GLU A 138 -12.51 -8.88 -6.53
C GLU A 138 -12.88 -10.19 -5.81
N GLU A 139 -12.05 -10.67 -4.88
CA GLU A 139 -12.32 -11.86 -4.06
C GLU A 139 -13.62 -11.73 -3.27
N ARG A 140 -13.88 -10.58 -2.64
CA ARG A 140 -15.15 -10.32 -1.93
C ARG A 140 -16.35 -10.41 -2.86
N THR A 141 -16.27 -9.77 -4.03
CA THR A 141 -17.38 -9.81 -4.99
C THR A 141 -17.64 -11.20 -5.54
N ALA A 142 -16.60 -12.03 -5.71
CA ALA A 142 -16.75 -13.42 -6.12
C ALA A 142 -17.49 -14.24 -5.05
N HIS A 143 -17.06 -14.15 -3.78
CA HIS A 143 -17.73 -14.84 -2.69
C HIS A 143 -19.16 -14.35 -2.42
N ASP A 144 -19.44 -13.06 -2.57
CA ASP A 144 -20.81 -12.55 -2.44
C ASP A 144 -21.72 -13.13 -3.53
N ARG A 145 -21.22 -13.31 -4.76
CA ARG A 145 -21.97 -13.98 -5.84
C ARG A 145 -22.21 -15.44 -5.51
N GLU A 146 -21.17 -16.18 -5.10
CA GLU A 146 -21.28 -17.57 -4.67
C GLU A 146 -22.32 -17.73 -3.56
N ARG A 147 -22.32 -16.84 -2.57
CA ARG A 147 -23.30 -16.85 -1.46
C ARG A 147 -24.73 -16.62 -1.95
N VAL A 148 -24.94 -15.68 -2.86
CA VAL A 148 -26.27 -15.39 -3.42
C VAL A 148 -26.76 -16.56 -4.27
N GLU A 149 -25.90 -17.13 -5.10
CA GLU A 149 -26.23 -18.31 -5.92
C GLU A 149 -26.53 -19.54 -5.07
N ALA A 150 -25.73 -19.83 -4.05
CA ALA A 150 -25.96 -20.94 -3.12
C ALA A 150 -27.29 -20.78 -2.36
N LYS A 151 -27.62 -19.55 -1.93
CA LYS A 151 -28.94 -19.27 -1.32
C LYS A 151 -30.09 -19.49 -2.31
N ALA A 152 -29.96 -19.02 -3.55
CA ALA A 152 -31.01 -19.18 -4.55
C ALA A 152 -31.30 -20.66 -4.86
N ARG A 153 -30.25 -21.51 -4.92
CA ARG A 153 -30.40 -22.97 -5.09
C ARG A 153 -31.17 -23.59 -3.92
N TYR A 154 -30.77 -23.28 -2.69
CA TYR A 154 -31.47 -23.75 -1.50
C TYR A 154 -32.94 -23.33 -1.45
N ASP A 155 -33.24 -22.06 -1.74
CA ASP A 155 -34.62 -21.57 -1.76
C ASP A 155 -35.46 -22.31 -2.83
N GLN A 156 -34.86 -22.65 -3.97
CA GLN A 156 -35.51 -23.44 -5.03
C GLN A 156 -35.76 -24.89 -4.60
N ASP A 157 -34.78 -25.56 -4.03
CA ASP A 157 -34.89 -26.96 -3.59
C ASP A 157 -35.90 -27.10 -2.44
N ARG A 158 -35.88 -26.16 -1.49
CA ARG A 158 -36.87 -26.08 -0.40
C ARG A 158 -38.30 -25.99 -0.93
N VAL A 159 -38.56 -25.14 -1.92
CA VAL A 159 -39.90 -25.01 -2.53
C VAL A 159 -40.33 -26.32 -3.22
N GLN A 160 -39.41 -27.02 -3.87
CA GLN A 160 -39.72 -28.32 -4.49
C GLN A 160 -40.06 -29.39 -3.45
N LEU A 161 -39.30 -29.45 -2.35
CA LEU A 161 -39.56 -30.35 -1.23
C LEU A 161 -40.89 -30.06 -0.55
N GLU A 162 -41.18 -28.78 -0.26
CA GLU A 162 -42.45 -28.33 0.31
C GLU A 162 -43.64 -28.71 -0.60
N GLY A 163 -43.51 -28.52 -1.91
CA GLY A 163 -44.50 -28.93 -2.90
C GLY A 163 -44.70 -30.45 -2.96
N GLY A 164 -43.62 -31.22 -2.91
CA GLY A 164 -43.64 -32.68 -2.85
C GLY A 164 -44.32 -33.21 -1.60
N ARG A 165 -43.99 -32.64 -0.42
CA ARG A 165 -44.62 -32.96 0.85
C ARG A 165 -46.12 -32.69 0.82
N ALA A 166 -46.55 -31.51 0.38
CA ALA A 166 -47.96 -31.17 0.28
C ALA A 166 -48.73 -32.10 -0.67
N HIS A 167 -48.10 -32.57 -1.75
CA HIS A 167 -48.70 -33.57 -2.63
C HIS A 167 -48.91 -34.91 -1.92
N LEU A 168 -47.91 -35.37 -1.17
CA LEU A 168 -47.98 -36.63 -0.43
C LEU A 168 -49.00 -36.61 0.70
N GLU A 169 -49.06 -35.52 1.46
CA GLU A 169 -50.05 -35.31 2.52
C GLU A 169 -51.48 -35.42 1.95
N ARG A 170 -51.75 -34.78 0.81
CA ARG A 170 -53.05 -34.93 0.11
C ARG A 170 -53.33 -36.37 -0.33
N GLN A 171 -52.32 -37.11 -0.81
CA GLN A 171 -52.53 -38.52 -1.17
C GLN A 171 -52.87 -39.38 0.04
N VAL A 172 -52.21 -39.15 1.17
CA VAL A 172 -52.52 -39.83 2.43
C VAL A 172 -53.95 -39.50 2.88
N GLU A 173 -54.34 -38.23 2.88
CA GLU A 173 -55.71 -37.79 3.22
C GLU A 173 -56.76 -38.44 2.32
N ASN A 174 -56.54 -38.46 0.99
CA ASN A 174 -57.45 -39.08 0.03
C ASN A 174 -57.61 -40.59 0.28
N HIS A 175 -56.52 -41.30 0.58
CA HIS A 175 -56.58 -42.73 0.86
C HIS A 175 -57.19 -43.04 2.22
N LEU A 176 -56.95 -42.21 3.24
CA LEU A 176 -57.62 -42.31 4.55
C LEU A 176 -59.13 -42.08 4.44
N ALA A 177 -59.56 -41.08 3.66
CA ALA A 177 -60.97 -40.86 3.38
C ALA A 177 -61.60 -42.06 2.67
N ARG A 178 -60.86 -42.68 1.74
CA ARG A 178 -61.31 -43.90 1.05
C ARG A 178 -61.38 -45.11 1.98
N ILE A 179 -60.44 -45.29 2.90
CA ILE A 179 -60.51 -46.33 3.95
C ILE A 179 -61.78 -46.13 4.78
N ALA A 180 -62.02 -44.92 5.30
CA ALA A 180 -63.21 -44.63 6.11
C ALA A 180 -64.54 -44.86 5.35
N GLN A 181 -64.54 -44.73 4.02
CA GLN A 181 -65.68 -45.10 3.18
C GLN A 181 -65.81 -46.62 3.01
N LEU A 182 -64.70 -47.32 2.76
CA LEU A 182 -64.68 -48.77 2.60
C LEU A 182 -65.00 -49.49 3.91
N GLU A 183 -64.59 -48.99 5.07
CA GLU A 183 -64.97 -49.53 6.39
C GLU A 183 -66.47 -49.51 6.60
N ARG A 184 -67.13 -48.39 6.26
CA ARG A 184 -68.61 -48.30 6.28
C ARG A 184 -69.24 -49.30 5.31
N SER A 185 -68.74 -49.37 4.08
CA SER A 185 -69.23 -50.34 3.09
C SER A 185 -69.01 -51.80 3.51
N ALA A 186 -67.91 -52.10 4.20
CA ALA A 186 -67.61 -53.43 4.69
C ALA A 186 -68.56 -53.82 5.85
N GLN A 187 -68.84 -52.88 6.77
CA GLN A 187 -69.84 -53.07 7.83
C GLN A 187 -71.22 -53.36 7.24
N ASP A 188 -71.64 -52.58 6.23
CA ASP A 188 -72.91 -52.80 5.53
C ASP A 188 -72.95 -54.15 4.79
N ALA A 189 -71.86 -54.52 4.12
CA ALA A 189 -71.76 -55.80 3.40
C ALA A 189 -71.81 -57.00 4.36
N VAL A 190 -71.11 -56.93 5.49
CA VAL A 190 -71.13 -57.96 6.54
C VAL A 190 -72.53 -58.08 7.15
N ALA A 191 -73.18 -56.96 7.48
CA ALA A 191 -74.54 -56.96 8.00
C ALA A 191 -75.53 -57.60 7.01
N GLN A 192 -75.44 -57.26 5.71
CA GLN A 192 -76.27 -57.86 4.66
C GLN A 192 -75.99 -59.36 4.48
N HIS A 193 -74.73 -59.79 4.56
CA HIS A 193 -74.38 -61.21 4.48
C HIS A 193 -74.92 -61.98 5.67
N GLU A 194 -74.76 -61.46 6.89
CA GLU A 194 -75.30 -62.07 8.12
C GLU A 194 -76.83 -62.18 8.06
N GLU A 195 -77.52 -61.11 7.65
CA GLU A 195 -78.98 -61.10 7.51
C GLU A 195 -79.47 -62.13 6.48
N ARG A 196 -78.84 -62.18 5.29
CA ARG A 196 -79.16 -63.16 4.24
C ARG A 196 -78.87 -64.60 4.66
N THR A 197 -77.82 -64.81 5.45
CA THR A 197 -77.47 -66.13 5.99
C THR A 197 -78.50 -66.57 7.05
N ARG A 198 -78.84 -65.69 8.00
CA ARG A 198 -79.86 -65.98 9.02
C ARG A 198 -81.23 -66.27 8.41
N THR A 199 -81.64 -65.50 7.39
CA THR A 199 -82.92 -65.72 6.69
C THR A 199 -82.94 -67.03 5.89
N LEU A 200 -81.83 -67.43 5.26
CA LEU A 200 -81.68 -68.73 4.60
C LEU A 200 -81.79 -69.89 5.62
N GLU A 201 -81.10 -69.76 6.76
CA GLU A 201 -81.09 -70.78 7.82
C GLU A 201 -82.47 -70.93 8.49
N ALA A 202 -83.14 -69.82 8.80
CA ALA A 202 -84.41 -69.85 9.55
C ALA A 202 -85.64 -70.28 8.74
N SER A 203 -85.68 -70.01 7.42
CA SER A 203 -86.92 -70.12 6.63
C SER A 203 -86.95 -71.27 5.64
N CYS A 204 -85.84 -71.93 5.35
CA CYS A 204 -85.75 -72.70 4.11
C CYS A 204 -85.14 -74.07 4.26
N LYS A 205 -84.09 -74.21 5.08
CA LYS A 205 -83.39 -75.49 5.20
C LYS A 205 -84.25 -76.53 5.89
N ASP A 206 -84.79 -76.18 7.05
CA ASP A 206 -85.65 -77.08 7.82
C ASP A 206 -87.00 -77.33 7.10
N GLU A 207 -87.54 -76.33 6.41
CA GLU A 207 -88.78 -76.46 5.62
C GLU A 207 -88.61 -77.36 4.40
N VAL A 208 -87.48 -77.26 3.68
CA VAL A 208 -87.16 -78.16 2.55
C VAL A 208 -86.90 -79.57 3.04
N ASP A 209 -86.12 -79.75 4.11
CA ASP A 209 -85.84 -81.07 4.67
C ASP A 209 -87.12 -81.76 5.15
N ALA A 210 -88.03 -81.02 5.78
CA ALA A 210 -89.35 -81.50 6.19
C ALA A 210 -90.26 -81.83 4.98
N ALA A 211 -90.33 -80.96 3.97
CA ALA A 211 -91.11 -81.18 2.76
C ALA A 211 -90.60 -82.39 1.97
N GLN A 212 -89.29 -82.59 1.91
CA GLN A 212 -88.63 -83.71 1.23
C GLN A 212 -88.88 -85.03 1.95
N THR A 213 -88.84 -85.04 3.29
CA THR A 213 -89.22 -86.19 4.12
C THR A 213 -90.68 -86.55 3.95
N ALA A 214 -91.57 -85.54 3.94
CA ALA A 214 -93.00 -85.74 3.71
C ALA A 214 -93.30 -86.28 2.30
N LEU A 215 -92.60 -85.80 1.28
CA LEU A 215 -92.71 -86.32 -0.08
C LEU A 215 -92.26 -87.78 -0.16
N GLN A 216 -91.13 -88.14 0.45
CA GLN A 216 -90.65 -89.52 0.48
C GLN A 216 -91.66 -90.46 1.14
N ALA A 217 -92.32 -90.03 2.22
CA ALA A 217 -93.38 -90.79 2.87
C ALA A 217 -94.62 -90.97 1.96
N LEU A 218 -95.02 -89.93 1.23
CA LEU A 218 -96.11 -90.03 0.24
C LEU A 218 -95.75 -90.96 -0.93
N GLN A 219 -94.52 -90.88 -1.45
CA GLN A 219 -94.03 -91.76 -2.50
C GLN A 219 -93.97 -93.22 -2.04
N GLY A 220 -93.57 -93.48 -0.78
CA GLY A 220 -93.65 -94.81 -0.17
C GLY A 220 -95.09 -95.33 -0.14
N ARG A 221 -96.04 -94.51 0.32
CA ARG A 221 -97.47 -94.85 0.34
C ARG A 221 -98.05 -95.13 -1.05
N VAL A 222 -97.64 -94.38 -2.09
CA VAL A 222 -98.03 -94.67 -3.47
C VAL A 222 -97.55 -96.05 -3.88
N ARG A 223 -96.27 -96.40 -3.62
CA ARG A 223 -95.73 -97.73 -3.94
C ARG A 223 -96.45 -98.85 -3.20
N ASP A 224 -96.75 -98.65 -1.92
CA ASP A 224 -97.47 -99.63 -1.10
C ASP A 224 -98.90 -99.85 -1.62
N LEU A 225 -99.62 -98.77 -1.98
CA LEU A 225 -100.96 -98.85 -2.56
C LEU A 225 -100.95 -99.44 -3.97
N GLU A 226 -99.94 -99.16 -4.79
CA GLU A 226 -99.75 -99.79 -6.11
C GLU A 226 -99.51 -101.29 -5.98
N ALA A 227 -98.70 -101.71 -5.00
CA ALA A 227 -98.47 -103.13 -4.72
C ALA A 227 -99.72 -103.82 -4.16
N ALA A 228 -100.50 -103.15 -3.30
CA ALA A 228 -101.78 -103.65 -2.81
C ALA A 228 -102.82 -103.77 -3.93
N LEU A 229 -102.88 -102.79 -4.83
CA LEU A 229 -103.75 -102.82 -6.01
C LEU A 229 -103.37 -103.93 -6.99
N ALA A 230 -102.08 -104.16 -7.23
CA ALA A 230 -101.59 -105.28 -8.05
C ALA A 230 -101.99 -106.64 -7.46
N LYS A 231 -101.84 -106.83 -6.13
CA LYS A 231 -102.31 -108.03 -5.43
C LYS A 231 -103.83 -108.22 -5.51
N ALA A 232 -104.60 -107.14 -5.42
CA ALA A 232 -106.06 -107.17 -5.56
C ALA A 232 -106.50 -107.45 -7.01
N GLN A 233 -105.71 -107.03 -8.01
CA GLN A 233 -105.93 -107.33 -9.42
C GLN A 233 -105.66 -108.82 -9.74
N ASP A 234 -104.64 -109.42 -9.13
CA ASP A 234 -104.31 -110.84 -9.29
C ASP A 234 -105.35 -111.80 -8.66
N GLN A 235 -106.20 -111.31 -7.74
CA GLN A 235 -107.19 -112.12 -7.00
C GLN A 235 -108.58 -112.29 -7.66
N ALA A 236 -108.81 -111.77 -8.88
CA ALA A 236 -110.03 -111.99 -9.67
C ALA A 236 -111.39 -111.84 -8.92
N ALA A 237 -111.49 -110.91 -7.97
CA ALA A 237 -112.75 -110.53 -7.33
C ALA A 237 -113.11 -109.07 -7.68
N LEU A 238 -114.31 -108.85 -8.22
CA LEU A 238 -114.95 -107.53 -8.33
C LEU A 238 -115.45 -107.12 -6.93
N SER A 239 -114.54 -106.74 -6.03
CA SER A 239 -114.88 -106.26 -4.69
C SER A 239 -114.84 -104.73 -4.62
N ASP A 240 -115.74 -104.14 -3.83
CA ASP A 240 -115.75 -102.70 -3.50
C ASP A 240 -114.38 -102.21 -2.99
N GLU A 241 -113.58 -103.10 -2.42
CA GLU A 241 -112.21 -102.85 -1.97
C GLU A 241 -111.28 -102.42 -3.11
N ARG A 242 -111.46 -102.93 -4.35
CA ARG A 242 -110.67 -102.53 -5.52
C ARG A 242 -110.99 -101.10 -5.95
N LEU A 243 -112.28 -100.73 -6.03
CA LEU A 243 -112.72 -99.37 -6.35
C LEU A 243 -112.24 -98.38 -5.28
N GLN A 244 -112.27 -98.79 -4.01
CA GLN A 244 -111.77 -97.98 -2.89
C GLN A 244 -110.24 -97.85 -2.89
N ALA A 245 -109.50 -98.90 -3.28
CA ALA A 245 -108.05 -98.87 -3.50
C ALA A 245 -107.66 -97.98 -4.70
N GLU A 246 -108.40 -98.03 -5.81
CA GLU A 246 -108.18 -97.16 -6.98
C GLU A 246 -108.47 -95.68 -6.66
N ALA A 247 -109.56 -95.40 -5.93
CA ALA A 247 -109.91 -94.04 -5.51
C ALA A 247 -108.90 -93.45 -4.49
N SER A 248 -108.44 -94.27 -3.54
CA SER A 248 -107.40 -93.85 -2.58
C SER A 248 -106.04 -93.67 -3.24
N LEU A 249 -105.67 -94.52 -4.20
CA LEU A 249 -104.45 -94.35 -5.00
C LEU A 249 -104.50 -93.07 -5.85
N ALA A 250 -105.62 -92.79 -6.52
CA ALA A 250 -105.79 -91.56 -7.30
C ALA A 250 -105.66 -90.29 -6.43
N ARG A 251 -106.22 -90.33 -5.21
CA ARG A 251 -106.10 -89.23 -4.24
C ARG A 251 -104.66 -89.05 -3.75
N VAL A 252 -103.99 -90.12 -3.33
CA VAL A 252 -102.60 -90.05 -2.84
C VAL A 252 -101.64 -89.65 -3.97
N ARG A 253 -101.90 -90.03 -5.22
CA ARG A 253 -101.15 -89.55 -6.40
C ARG A 253 -101.32 -88.04 -6.61
N ALA A 254 -102.54 -87.53 -6.56
CA ALA A 254 -102.78 -86.08 -6.65
C ALA A 254 -102.12 -85.30 -5.49
N GLU A 255 -102.16 -85.85 -4.27
CA GLU A 255 -101.45 -85.29 -3.11
C GLU A 255 -99.92 -85.33 -3.29
N CYS A 256 -99.37 -86.40 -3.90
CA CYS A 256 -97.95 -86.52 -4.23
C CYS A 256 -97.51 -85.55 -5.32
N ASP A 257 -98.33 -85.31 -6.36
CA ASP A 257 -98.04 -84.35 -7.42
C ASP A 257 -98.05 -82.90 -6.89
N ALA A 258 -99.02 -82.57 -6.02
CA ALA A 258 -99.08 -81.28 -5.34
C ALA A 258 -97.86 -81.07 -4.41
N ALA A 259 -97.48 -82.10 -3.65
CA ALA A 259 -96.29 -82.06 -2.79
C ALA A 259 -94.99 -81.93 -3.61
N THR A 260 -94.90 -82.58 -4.78
CA THR A 260 -93.75 -82.47 -5.69
C THR A 260 -93.63 -81.04 -6.24
N ASN A 261 -94.74 -80.43 -6.64
CA ASN A 261 -94.75 -79.03 -7.09
C ASN A 261 -94.39 -78.07 -5.94
N ALA A 262 -94.90 -78.30 -4.72
CA ALA A 262 -94.56 -77.50 -3.55
C ALA A 262 -93.07 -77.59 -3.20
N GLN A 263 -92.49 -78.81 -3.20
CA GLN A 263 -91.06 -79.00 -2.98
C GLN A 263 -90.22 -78.28 -4.05
N ARG A 264 -90.63 -78.36 -5.33
CA ARG A 264 -89.92 -77.69 -6.42
C ARG A 264 -89.90 -76.16 -6.26
N VAL A 265 -91.01 -75.57 -5.82
CA VAL A 265 -91.11 -74.13 -5.55
C VAL A 265 -90.23 -73.74 -4.35
N LEU A 266 -90.27 -74.50 -3.26
CA LEU A 266 -89.42 -74.27 -2.10
C LEU A 266 -87.93 -74.39 -2.47
N GLN A 267 -87.55 -75.43 -3.23
CA GLN A 267 -86.18 -75.61 -3.70
C GLN A 267 -85.70 -74.43 -4.56
N ALA A 268 -86.55 -73.92 -5.47
CA ALA A 268 -86.21 -72.74 -6.27
C ALA A 268 -85.98 -71.48 -5.41
N GLN A 269 -86.79 -71.29 -4.36
CA GLN A 269 -86.60 -70.18 -3.40
C GLN A 269 -85.31 -70.33 -2.59
N VAL A 270 -84.92 -71.55 -2.21
CA VAL A 270 -83.64 -71.83 -1.55
C VAL A 270 -82.47 -71.54 -2.48
N ASP A 271 -82.56 -71.95 -3.75
CA ASP A 271 -81.53 -71.71 -4.74
C ASP A 271 -81.33 -70.20 -5.01
N GLU A 272 -82.42 -69.43 -5.11
CA GLU A 272 -82.39 -67.97 -5.26
C GLU A 272 -81.73 -67.29 -4.04
N ARG A 273 -82.11 -67.70 -2.82
CA ARG A 273 -81.50 -67.18 -1.59
C ARG A 273 -80.03 -67.57 -1.46
N ASN A 274 -79.65 -68.79 -1.85
CA ASN A 274 -78.26 -69.24 -1.89
C ASN A 274 -77.41 -68.38 -2.85
N VAL A 275 -77.95 -68.00 -4.01
CA VAL A 275 -77.28 -67.07 -4.93
C VAL A 275 -77.10 -65.70 -4.26
N ALA A 276 -78.12 -65.19 -3.55
CA ALA A 276 -78.03 -63.92 -2.84
C ALA A 276 -77.01 -63.92 -1.69
N VAL A 277 -76.86 -65.03 -0.96
CA VAL A 277 -75.81 -65.22 0.07
C VAL A 277 -74.43 -65.25 -0.56
N LYS A 278 -74.23 -66.03 -1.64
CA LYS A 278 -72.95 -66.07 -2.37
C LYS A 278 -72.56 -64.71 -2.94
N ALA A 279 -73.52 -63.95 -3.46
CA ALA A 279 -73.29 -62.59 -3.94
C ALA A 279 -72.89 -61.64 -2.81
N ALA A 280 -73.54 -61.72 -1.64
CA ALA A 280 -73.16 -60.94 -0.47
C ALA A 280 -71.77 -61.33 0.06
N GLN A 281 -71.44 -62.62 0.09
CA GLN A 281 -70.13 -63.11 0.51
C GLN A 281 -69.01 -62.64 -0.43
N ALA A 282 -69.27 -62.62 -1.74
CA ALA A 282 -68.35 -62.09 -2.73
C ALA A 282 -68.13 -60.58 -2.52
N ALA A 283 -69.18 -59.82 -2.23
CA ALA A 283 -69.09 -58.40 -1.90
C ALA A 283 -68.22 -58.15 -0.65
N CYS A 284 -68.41 -58.93 0.43
CA CYS A 284 -67.56 -58.83 1.63
C CYS A 284 -66.07 -59.04 1.29
N ARG A 285 -65.74 -60.13 0.57
CA ARG A 285 -64.35 -60.43 0.16
C ARG A 285 -63.76 -59.34 -0.72
N GLN A 286 -64.55 -58.74 -1.60
CA GLN A 286 -64.11 -57.63 -2.44
C GLN A 286 -63.80 -56.39 -1.58
N THR A 287 -64.70 -56.02 -0.66
CA THR A 287 -64.47 -54.88 0.24
C THR A 287 -63.26 -55.07 1.15
N GLU A 288 -63.00 -56.28 1.64
CA GLU A 288 -61.79 -56.63 2.41
C GLU A 288 -60.51 -56.46 1.57
N GLY A 289 -60.54 -56.92 0.32
CA GLY A 289 -59.43 -56.74 -0.63
C GLY A 289 -59.13 -55.27 -0.91
N ASP A 290 -60.18 -54.47 -1.16
CA ASP A 290 -60.07 -53.03 -1.41
C ASP A 290 -59.56 -52.27 -0.17
N LEU A 291 -60.01 -52.65 1.04
CA LEU A 291 -59.52 -52.12 2.31
C LEU A 291 -58.03 -52.39 2.50
N LYS A 292 -57.60 -53.63 2.24
CA LYS A 292 -56.19 -54.00 2.34
C LYS A 292 -55.34 -53.20 1.36
N ALA A 293 -55.76 -53.08 0.11
CA ALA A 293 -55.05 -52.32 -0.91
C ALA A 293 -54.96 -50.81 -0.57
N ALA A 294 -56.03 -50.23 0.00
CA ALA A 294 -56.05 -48.84 0.43
C ALA A 294 -55.12 -48.61 1.64
N ASN A 295 -55.11 -49.50 2.62
CA ASN A 295 -54.18 -49.47 3.76
C ASN A 295 -52.71 -49.59 3.31
N GLU A 296 -52.40 -50.50 2.38
CA GLU A 296 -51.07 -50.62 1.78
C GLU A 296 -50.67 -49.37 0.97
N ALA A 297 -51.63 -48.68 0.35
CA ALA A 297 -51.38 -47.40 -0.31
C ALA A 297 -51.03 -46.30 0.70
N VAL A 298 -51.77 -46.18 1.80
CA VAL A 298 -51.46 -45.22 2.89
C VAL A 298 -50.05 -45.46 3.43
N ALA A 299 -49.70 -46.72 3.76
CA ALA A 299 -48.37 -47.05 4.26
C ALA A 299 -47.26 -46.63 3.28
N ARG A 300 -47.45 -46.91 1.98
CA ARG A 300 -46.50 -46.49 0.92
C ARG A 300 -46.35 -44.98 0.82
N TRP A 301 -47.44 -44.23 0.89
CA TRP A 301 -47.39 -42.76 0.79
C TRP A 301 -46.82 -42.11 2.05
N GLN A 302 -47.12 -42.65 3.23
CA GLN A 302 -46.51 -42.23 4.49
C GLN A 302 -45.00 -42.50 4.51
N GLN A 303 -44.56 -43.65 4.00
CA GLN A 303 -43.14 -43.97 3.86
C GLN A 303 -42.43 -43.00 2.91
N LYS A 304 -43.07 -42.64 1.78
CA LYS A 304 -42.54 -41.60 0.87
C LYS A 304 -42.49 -40.22 1.51
N ALA A 305 -43.44 -39.89 2.39
CA ALA A 305 -43.45 -38.62 3.10
C ALA A 305 -42.29 -38.54 4.09
N THR A 306 -42.06 -39.62 4.85
CA THR A 306 -40.92 -39.72 5.77
C THR A 306 -39.59 -39.69 5.03
N SER A 307 -39.46 -40.32 3.86
CA SER A 307 -38.22 -40.21 3.08
C SER A 307 -37.95 -38.78 2.64
N LEU A 308 -38.98 -38.07 2.15
CA LEU A 308 -38.84 -36.66 1.77
C LEU A 308 -38.52 -35.74 2.95
N GLU A 309 -39.03 -36.02 4.16
CA GLU A 309 -38.64 -35.29 5.37
C GLU A 309 -37.17 -35.51 5.75
N VAL A 310 -36.68 -36.75 5.61
CA VAL A 310 -35.26 -37.08 5.84
C VAL A 310 -34.37 -36.40 4.80
N ASP A 311 -34.75 -36.44 3.52
CA ASP A 311 -34.02 -35.79 2.44
C ASP A 311 -33.98 -34.26 2.65
N GLY A 312 -35.11 -33.65 3.02
CA GLY A 312 -35.15 -32.22 3.34
C GLY A 312 -34.33 -31.82 4.57
N ALA A 313 -34.32 -32.66 5.62
CA ALA A 313 -33.45 -32.44 6.78
C ALA A 313 -31.96 -32.53 6.40
N ARG A 314 -31.61 -33.46 5.51
CA ARG A 314 -30.26 -33.63 5.00
C ARG A 314 -29.82 -32.44 4.14
N GLU A 315 -30.62 -32.03 3.16
CA GLU A 315 -30.34 -30.86 2.32
C GLU A 315 -30.20 -29.58 3.17
N SER A 316 -31.06 -29.41 4.19
CA SER A 316 -30.95 -28.29 5.12
C SER A 316 -29.65 -28.34 5.96
N ALA A 317 -29.19 -29.52 6.35
CA ALA A 317 -27.93 -29.68 7.09
C ALA A 317 -26.71 -29.41 6.19
N GLU A 318 -26.72 -29.93 4.96
CA GLU A 318 -25.68 -29.68 3.95
C GLU A 318 -25.58 -28.18 3.63
N TRP A 319 -26.71 -27.50 3.42
CA TRP A 319 -26.73 -26.05 3.21
C TRP A 319 -26.28 -25.27 4.46
N SER A 320 -26.66 -25.69 5.66
CA SER A 320 -26.18 -25.05 6.89
C SER A 320 -24.66 -25.17 7.05
N ALA A 321 -24.09 -26.31 6.66
CA ALA A 321 -22.65 -26.52 6.66
C ALA A 321 -21.95 -25.63 5.62
N GLU A 322 -22.47 -25.58 4.38
CA GLU A 322 -21.96 -24.72 3.30
C GLU A 322 -22.04 -23.24 3.68
N ARG A 323 -23.17 -22.80 4.26
CA ARG A 323 -23.32 -21.44 4.79
C ARG A 323 -22.30 -21.13 5.88
N THR A 324 -22.07 -22.06 6.80
CA THR A 324 -21.10 -21.87 7.88
C THR A 324 -19.68 -21.72 7.32
N LEU A 325 -19.33 -22.54 6.31
CA LEU A 325 -18.06 -22.46 5.60
C LEU A 325 -17.89 -21.10 4.89
N LEU A 326 -18.88 -20.68 4.09
CA LEU A 326 -18.84 -19.40 3.37
C LEU A 326 -18.77 -18.20 4.33
N VAL A 327 -19.52 -18.24 5.44
CA VAL A 327 -19.43 -17.19 6.47
C VAL A 327 -18.04 -17.15 7.11
N GLY A 328 -17.44 -18.31 7.39
CA GLY A 328 -16.07 -18.40 7.89
C GLY A 328 -15.06 -17.79 6.90
N GLN A 329 -15.18 -18.13 5.61
CA GLN A 329 -14.33 -17.56 4.55
C GLN A 329 -14.46 -16.04 4.44
N VAL A 330 -15.69 -15.50 4.53
CA VAL A 330 -15.92 -14.05 4.53
C VAL A 330 -15.29 -13.37 5.75
N GLN A 331 -15.37 -13.98 6.93
CA GLN A 331 -14.75 -13.46 8.16
C GLN A 331 -13.22 -13.46 8.06
N ASP A 332 -12.63 -14.54 7.56
CA ASP A 332 -11.18 -14.65 7.33
C ASP A 332 -10.69 -13.59 6.34
N LEU A 333 -11.42 -13.38 5.24
CA LEU A 333 -11.10 -12.32 4.27
C LEU A 333 -11.24 -10.92 4.87
N ASP A 334 -12.24 -10.67 5.70
CA ASP A 334 -12.38 -9.39 6.40
C ASP A 334 -11.22 -9.15 7.39
N GLN A 335 -10.77 -10.20 8.08
CA GLN A 335 -9.60 -10.10 8.95
C GLN A 335 -8.32 -9.82 8.15
N ARG A 336 -8.10 -10.53 7.03
CA ARG A 336 -6.95 -10.28 6.12
C ARG A 336 -6.98 -8.87 5.56
N TYR A 337 -8.15 -8.38 5.15
CA TYR A 337 -8.33 -7.01 4.66
C TYR A 337 -7.96 -5.99 5.73
N ARG A 338 -8.44 -6.15 6.97
CA ARG A 338 -8.09 -5.24 8.08
C ARG A 338 -6.60 -5.26 8.38
N GLN A 339 -5.97 -6.43 8.39
CA GLN A 339 -4.52 -6.55 8.60
C GLN A 339 -3.71 -5.89 7.48
N ALA A 340 -4.11 -6.09 6.22
CA ALA A 340 -3.49 -5.44 5.08
C ALA A 340 -3.63 -3.91 5.19
N ALA A 341 -4.84 -3.39 5.44
CA ALA A 341 -5.09 -1.96 5.57
C ALA A 341 -4.28 -1.29 6.70
N LEU A 342 -4.06 -1.99 7.83
CA LEU A 342 -3.18 -1.52 8.90
C LEU A 342 -1.73 -1.45 8.44
N LYS A 343 -1.23 -2.52 7.80
CA LYS A 343 0.15 -2.56 7.27
C LYS A 343 0.41 -1.47 6.23
N VAL A 344 -0.57 -1.20 5.37
CA VAL A 344 -0.53 -0.07 4.42
C VAL A 344 -0.33 1.25 5.15
N LYS A 345 -1.17 1.52 6.16
CA LYS A 345 -1.12 2.76 6.93
C LYS A 345 0.21 2.95 7.67
N ASP A 346 0.77 1.87 8.20
CA ASP A 346 2.07 1.88 8.85
C ASP A 346 3.19 2.23 7.86
N LEU A 347 3.19 1.59 6.68
CA LEU A 347 4.19 1.85 5.64
C LEU A 347 4.06 3.27 5.05
N GLU A 348 2.84 3.81 4.93
CA GLU A 348 2.62 5.22 4.54
C GLU A 348 3.15 6.21 5.59
N ALA A 349 3.01 5.87 6.88
CA ALA A 349 3.53 6.69 7.96
C ALA A 349 5.07 6.69 8.00
N GLU A 350 5.72 5.53 7.85
CA GLU A 350 7.18 5.40 7.78
C GLU A 350 7.76 6.16 6.58
N ALA A 351 7.11 6.05 5.42
CA ALA A 351 7.43 6.80 4.22
C ALA A 351 7.37 8.32 4.44
N ALA A 352 6.27 8.82 5.03
CA ALA A 352 6.09 10.24 5.31
C ALA A 352 7.12 10.77 6.32
N GLN A 353 7.45 9.99 7.35
CA GLN A 353 8.50 10.35 8.32
C GLN A 353 9.87 10.44 7.67
N SER A 354 10.23 9.46 6.83
CA SER A 354 11.50 9.43 6.10
C SER A 354 11.64 10.62 5.15
N GLN A 355 10.57 10.95 4.41
CA GLN A 355 10.53 12.12 3.55
C GLN A 355 10.73 13.43 4.35
N ALA A 356 10.00 13.60 5.45
CA ALA A 356 10.09 14.80 6.28
C ALA A 356 11.51 15.01 6.87
N ALA A 357 12.17 13.92 7.29
CA ALA A 357 13.54 13.96 7.80
C ALA A 357 14.56 14.38 6.73
N LEU A 358 14.44 13.85 5.52
CA LEU A 358 15.31 14.22 4.39
C LEU A 358 15.09 15.66 3.94
N GLU A 359 13.83 16.12 3.88
CA GLU A 359 13.52 17.52 3.58
C GLU A 359 14.11 18.49 4.61
N ALA A 360 14.01 18.16 5.90
CA ALA A 360 14.61 18.96 6.97
C ALA A 360 16.13 19.05 6.82
N THR A 361 16.78 17.94 6.48
CA THR A 361 18.23 17.86 6.22
C THR A 361 18.62 18.76 5.03
N ILE A 362 17.89 18.68 3.92
CA ILE A 362 18.12 19.52 2.73
C ILE A 362 17.95 21.01 3.07
N ARG A 363 16.94 21.38 3.88
CA ARG A 363 16.75 22.78 4.33
C ARG A 363 17.94 23.26 5.16
N SER A 364 18.46 22.43 6.07
CA SER A 364 19.66 22.77 6.85
C SER A 364 20.87 22.98 5.95
N LEU A 365 21.15 22.04 5.05
CA LEU A 365 22.28 22.13 4.12
C LEU A 365 22.19 23.36 3.21
N LYS A 366 20.98 23.75 2.77
CA LYS A 366 20.77 25.00 2.01
C LYS A 366 21.12 26.24 2.83
N LYS A 367 20.73 26.28 4.10
CA LYS A 367 21.06 27.39 5.02
C LYS A 367 22.56 27.48 5.26
N ASP A 368 23.21 26.34 5.47
CA ASP A 368 24.66 26.29 5.68
C ASP A 368 25.42 26.71 4.42
N ARG A 369 24.94 26.32 3.23
CA ARG A 369 25.49 26.80 1.95
C ARG A 369 25.40 28.31 1.79
N LEU A 370 24.31 28.94 2.21
CA LEU A 370 24.18 30.41 2.17
C LEU A 370 25.22 31.08 3.05
N LYS A 371 25.41 30.58 4.28
CA LYS A 371 26.46 31.05 5.19
C LYS A 371 27.86 30.87 4.58
N GLN A 372 28.16 29.69 4.04
CA GLN A 372 29.45 29.40 3.40
C GLN A 372 29.72 30.31 2.20
N LYS A 373 28.71 30.61 1.37
CA LYS A 373 28.84 31.57 0.27
C LYS A 373 29.18 32.97 0.78
N GLN A 374 28.52 33.42 1.84
CA GLN A 374 28.79 34.73 2.44
C GLN A 374 30.20 34.79 3.04
N THR A 375 30.62 33.79 3.83
CA THR A 375 31.98 33.75 4.40
C THR A 375 33.05 33.69 3.31
N THR A 376 32.82 32.94 2.23
CA THR A 376 33.77 32.86 1.11
C THR A 376 33.86 34.20 0.37
N LYS A 377 32.74 34.91 0.21
CA LYS A 377 32.73 36.25 -0.39
C LYS A 377 33.54 37.24 0.47
N GLU A 378 33.28 37.28 1.77
CA GLU A 378 34.00 38.14 2.72
C GLU A 378 35.52 37.84 2.74
N LEU A 379 35.92 36.56 2.70
CA LEU A 379 37.33 36.17 2.63
C LEU A 379 37.99 36.61 1.31
N ARG A 380 37.29 36.51 0.17
CA ARG A 380 37.79 36.97 -1.13
C ARG A 380 37.95 38.49 -1.18
N GLU A 381 37.00 39.22 -0.63
CA GLU A 381 37.06 40.69 -0.53
C GLU A 381 38.27 41.11 0.33
N ARG A 382 38.43 40.52 1.52
CA ARG A 382 39.60 40.76 2.38
C ARG A 382 40.92 40.43 1.70
N LEU A 383 40.99 39.31 0.97
CA LEU A 383 42.19 38.95 0.22
C LEU A 383 42.49 39.97 -0.89
N ALA A 384 41.48 40.44 -1.60
CA ALA A 384 41.63 41.47 -2.63
C ALA A 384 42.08 42.81 -2.03
N ASP A 385 41.61 43.17 -0.83
CA ASP A 385 42.05 44.36 -0.09
C ASP A 385 43.53 44.26 0.27
N VAL A 386 43.96 43.16 0.89
CA VAL A 386 45.37 42.93 1.27
C VAL A 386 46.29 42.88 0.04
N ILE A 387 45.83 42.31 -1.08
CA ILE A 387 46.59 42.33 -2.36
C ILE A 387 46.73 43.77 -2.88
N ARG A 388 45.68 44.59 -2.80
CA ARG A 388 45.73 46.00 -3.20
C ARG A 388 46.66 46.81 -2.29
N GLU A 389 46.61 46.58 -0.98
CA GLU A 389 47.54 47.18 -0.02
C GLU A 389 48.99 46.78 -0.32
N LEU A 390 49.25 45.49 -0.59
CA LEU A 390 50.57 45.01 -0.98
C LEU A 390 51.05 45.66 -2.30
N ALA A 391 50.15 45.83 -3.27
CA ALA A 391 50.47 46.50 -4.52
C ALA A 391 50.78 47.98 -4.30
N ALA A 392 50.02 48.68 -3.45
CA ALA A 392 50.25 50.08 -3.09
C ALA A 392 51.57 50.27 -2.33
N VAL A 393 51.91 49.40 -1.36
CA VAL A 393 53.20 49.42 -0.65
C VAL A 393 54.36 49.18 -1.62
N LYS A 394 54.20 48.28 -2.60
CA LYS A 394 55.20 48.06 -3.65
C LYS A 394 55.33 49.24 -4.63
N GLN A 395 54.23 49.92 -4.95
CA GLN A 395 54.23 51.08 -5.85
C GLN A 395 54.79 52.34 -5.17
N GLY A 396 54.44 52.59 -3.91
CA GLY A 396 55.05 53.66 -3.11
C GLY A 396 56.56 53.46 -2.88
N ALA A 397 57.04 52.21 -2.92
CA ALA A 397 58.47 51.90 -2.97
C ALA A 397 59.12 52.14 -4.35
N SER A 398 58.33 52.29 -5.43
CA SER A 398 58.81 52.53 -6.80
C SER A 398 58.67 53.97 -7.30
N GLU A 399 57.89 54.82 -6.61
CA GLU A 399 57.76 56.26 -6.92
C GLU A 399 58.85 57.11 -6.25
N GLY A 400 59.71 56.53 -5.43
CA GLY A 400 61.04 57.10 -5.18
C GLY A 400 61.94 56.76 -6.35
N ASP A 401 62.55 57.76 -6.99
CA ASP A 401 63.44 57.64 -8.15
C ASP A 401 64.29 56.36 -8.11
N PRO A 402 64.44 55.62 -9.23
CA PRO A 402 65.31 54.45 -9.27
C PRO A 402 66.70 54.86 -8.79
N MET A 403 67.15 54.24 -7.70
CA MET A 403 68.48 54.53 -7.15
C MET A 403 69.55 54.33 -8.23
N PRO A 404 70.53 55.23 -8.33
CA PRO A 404 71.79 54.87 -8.93
C PRO A 404 72.36 53.69 -8.13
N SER A 405 72.79 52.65 -8.82
CA SER A 405 73.36 51.46 -8.18
C SER A 405 74.53 51.89 -7.28
N ILE A 406 74.88 51.08 -6.27
CA ILE A 406 76.09 51.32 -5.43
C ILE A 406 77.33 51.58 -6.31
N LYS A 407 77.37 51.03 -7.52
CA LYS A 407 78.41 51.25 -8.52
C LYS A 407 78.42 52.70 -9.06
N GLU A 408 77.26 53.28 -9.32
CA GLU A 408 77.09 54.66 -9.79
C GLU A 408 77.32 55.67 -8.67
N LEU A 409 76.96 55.34 -7.42
CA LEU A 409 77.31 56.16 -6.25
C LEU A 409 78.82 56.16 -5.98
N LEU A 410 79.50 55.02 -6.17
CA LEU A 410 80.95 54.94 -6.08
C LEU A 410 81.67 55.64 -7.24
N GLU A 411 81.12 55.63 -8.45
CA GLU A 411 81.64 56.41 -9.59
C GLU A 411 81.50 57.92 -9.34
N GLN A 412 80.34 58.39 -8.88
CA GLN A 412 80.14 59.79 -8.50
C GLN A 412 81.04 60.23 -7.33
N GLN A 413 81.25 59.34 -6.35
CA GLN A 413 82.18 59.60 -5.26
C GLN A 413 83.63 59.65 -5.75
N SER A 414 84.01 58.79 -6.71
CA SER A 414 85.34 58.82 -7.33
C SER A 414 85.57 60.05 -8.21
N GLU A 415 84.54 60.55 -8.90
CA GLU A 415 84.58 61.78 -9.68
C GLU A 415 84.67 63.01 -8.77
N SER A 416 83.92 63.01 -7.66
CA SER A 416 84.03 64.03 -6.62
C SER A 416 85.41 64.03 -5.96
N ASP A 417 85.96 62.86 -5.62
CA ASP A 417 87.30 62.73 -5.02
C ASP A 417 88.41 63.14 -5.99
N ALA A 418 88.25 62.87 -7.29
CA ALA A 418 89.17 63.32 -8.34
C ALA A 418 89.13 64.86 -8.52
N GLN A 419 87.94 65.46 -8.47
CA GLN A 419 87.79 66.92 -8.52
C GLN A 419 88.37 67.61 -7.28
N ILE A 420 88.20 67.01 -6.10
CA ILE A 420 88.81 67.50 -4.86
C ILE A 420 90.35 67.40 -4.93
N LYS A 421 90.88 66.31 -5.51
CA LYS A 421 92.33 66.15 -5.73
C LYS A 421 92.92 67.18 -6.71
N ASP A 422 92.21 67.47 -7.82
CA ASP A 422 92.64 68.50 -8.78
C ASP A 422 92.56 69.91 -8.18
N LEU A 423 91.56 70.18 -7.34
CA LEU A 423 91.46 71.43 -6.57
C LEU A 423 92.60 71.58 -5.55
N MET A 424 92.95 70.50 -4.84
CA MET A 424 94.08 70.54 -3.90
C MET A 424 95.44 70.71 -4.60
N ALA A 425 95.61 70.18 -5.82
CA ALA A 425 96.86 70.32 -6.59
C ALA A 425 97.10 71.76 -7.11
N ARG A 426 96.06 72.61 -7.15
CA ARG A 426 96.14 74.01 -7.60
C ARG A 426 96.36 75.02 -6.48
N ILE A 427 96.51 74.57 -5.24
CA ILE A 427 96.85 75.41 -4.09
C ILE A 427 98.37 75.35 -3.88
N PRO A 428 99.15 76.41 -4.17
CA PRO A 428 100.57 76.44 -3.83
C PRO A 428 100.75 76.53 -2.30
N ILE A 429 101.65 75.69 -1.76
CA ILE A 429 102.05 75.66 -0.33
C ILE A 429 102.67 76.98 0.10
#